data_AF-A0A5N5GX56-F1
#
_entry.id   AF-A0A5N5GX56-F1
#
_cell.length_a   1.000
_cell.length_b   1.000
_cell.length_c   1.000
_cell.angle_alpha   90.00
_cell.angle_beta   90.00
_cell.angle_gamma   90.00
#
_symmetry.space_group_name_H-M   'P 1'
#
loop_
_entity.id
_entity.type
_entity.pdbx_description
1 polymer ?
#
loop_
_entity_poly.entity_id
_entity_poly.type
_entity_poly.pdbx_seq_one_letter_code
_entity_poly.pdbx_strand_id
1 'polypeptide(L)'
;MKGADAALYNPRTVEEVFRDFKGRRSGMIKALTSDVEKFFQMCDPEKENLSLYGYPSEQWEVNLPAEEVPPELPEPALGINFARDGMAEKDWLSLVAVHSDAWLVSVAFYFGARFGFDKADRKRLFNMINELPTIFEVVTGTAKKQVKEKSSSNHGSNKSKSSSKARGLESQGRHLEVLQPKDEDEGLDEEEEDEREETCGACGGGGPSSLDEPWIFCDFCETWFHMKCVKMTPARAKQIKQYKCPSCSNKRARPD
;
A
#
# COMPACT_ATOMS: atom_id res chain seq x y z
N MET A 1 -34.19 4.21 37.67
CA MET A 1 -34.33 3.01 36.82
C MET A 1 -34.75 3.45 35.42
N LYS A 2 -33.91 3.13 34.41
CA LYS A 2 -34.15 2.87 32.96
C LYS A 2 -35.11 3.80 32.19
N GLY A 3 -34.82 4.32 30.99
CA GLY A 3 -33.74 4.11 30.01
C GLY A 3 -33.83 5.23 28.96
N ALA A 4 -32.70 5.71 28.46
CA ALA A 4 -32.13 5.29 27.17
C ALA A 4 -32.98 5.76 25.97
N ASP A 5 -32.85 7.04 25.63
CA ASP A 5 -32.99 7.47 24.24
C ASP A 5 -31.61 7.28 23.61
N ALA A 6 -31.41 6.10 23.02
CA ALA A 6 -30.23 5.82 22.23
C ALA A 6 -30.24 6.81 21.06
N ALA A 7 -29.28 7.74 21.06
CA ALA A 7 -28.96 8.52 19.86
C ALA A 7 -28.88 7.54 18.70
N LEU A 8 -29.79 7.72 17.74
CA LEU A 8 -30.07 6.84 16.61
C LEU A 8 -28.78 6.25 16.05
N TYR A 9 -28.53 4.97 16.33
CA TYR A 9 -27.51 4.18 15.67
C TYR A 9 -27.90 4.11 14.19
N ASN A 10 -27.31 4.99 13.39
CA ASN A 10 -27.44 4.96 11.94
C ASN A 10 -26.14 4.34 11.42
N PRO A 11 -26.03 2.99 11.34
CA PRO A 11 -24.82 2.35 10.89
C PRO A 11 -24.60 2.75 9.44
N ARG A 12 -23.69 3.70 9.21
CA ARG A 12 -23.33 4.05 7.84
C ARG A 12 -22.65 2.86 7.21
N THR A 13 -23.07 2.48 6.01
CA THR A 13 -22.53 1.29 5.33
C THR A 13 -21.14 1.55 4.75
N VAL A 14 -20.45 0.48 4.33
CA VAL A 14 -19.17 0.57 3.61
C VAL A 14 -19.28 1.50 2.39
N GLU A 15 -20.39 1.44 1.64
CA GLU A 15 -20.64 2.31 0.48
C GLU A 15 -20.78 3.78 0.88
N GLU A 16 -21.36 4.06 2.04
CA GLU A 16 -21.54 5.43 2.51
C GLU A 16 -20.23 6.05 2.98
N VAL A 17 -19.39 5.26 3.67
CA VAL A 17 -18.01 5.67 4.02
C VAL A 17 -17.17 5.84 2.75
N PHE A 18 -17.30 4.94 1.78
CA PHE A 18 -16.61 5.09 0.50
C PHE A 18 -17.10 6.30 -0.31
N ARG A 19 -18.41 6.61 -0.26
CA ARG A 19 -18.97 7.82 -0.86
C ARG A 19 -18.41 9.09 -0.22
N ASP A 20 -18.29 9.11 1.10
CA ASP A 20 -17.64 10.19 1.86
C ASP A 20 -16.18 10.35 1.43
N PHE A 21 -15.40 9.25 1.41
CA PHE A 21 -14.02 9.22 0.92
C PHE A 21 -13.90 9.82 -0.49
N LYS A 22 -14.74 9.37 -1.44
CA LYS A 22 -14.73 9.88 -2.83
C LYS A 22 -15.03 11.37 -2.88
N GLY A 23 -15.99 11.85 -2.11
CA GLY A 23 -16.34 13.26 -2.05
C GLY A 23 -15.14 14.12 -1.65
N ARG A 24 -14.53 13.77 -0.51
CA ARG A 24 -13.33 14.47 0.00
C ARG A 24 -12.17 14.39 -0.98
N ARG A 25 -11.89 13.20 -1.53
CA ARG A 25 -10.87 12.97 -2.56
C ARG A 25 -11.07 13.86 -3.78
N SER A 26 -12.31 13.98 -4.27
CA SER A 26 -12.63 14.87 -5.40
C SER A 26 -12.36 16.33 -5.09
N GLY A 27 -12.70 16.81 -3.88
CA GLY A 27 -12.36 18.16 -3.43
C GLY A 27 -10.85 18.42 -3.44
N MET A 28 -10.07 17.51 -2.88
CA MET A 28 -8.61 17.65 -2.81
C MET A 28 -7.96 17.54 -4.20
N ILE A 29 -8.46 16.69 -5.09
CA ILE A 29 -8.01 16.66 -6.49
C ILE A 29 -8.27 18.01 -7.17
N LYS A 30 -9.46 18.61 -6.98
CA LYS A 30 -9.74 19.95 -7.53
C LYS A 30 -8.72 20.97 -7.03
N ALA A 31 -8.44 21.00 -5.73
CA ALA A 31 -7.44 21.90 -5.13
C ALA A 31 -6.05 21.76 -5.78
N LEU A 32 -5.59 20.53 -6.00
CA LEU A 32 -4.24 20.23 -6.49
C LEU A 32 -4.14 20.15 -8.02
N THR A 33 -5.24 20.39 -8.74
CA THR A 33 -5.27 20.36 -10.22
C THR A 33 -5.99 21.57 -10.79
N SER A 34 -7.32 21.52 -10.88
CA SER A 34 -8.15 22.56 -11.51
C SER A 34 -8.02 23.92 -10.83
N ASP A 35 -7.90 23.94 -9.50
CA ASP A 35 -7.86 25.17 -8.70
C ASP A 35 -6.45 25.46 -8.14
N VAL A 36 -5.40 24.90 -8.75
CA VAL A 36 -4.03 24.92 -8.21
C VAL A 36 -3.51 26.33 -7.94
N GLU A 37 -3.81 27.29 -8.82
CA GLU A 37 -3.40 28.70 -8.64
C GLU A 37 -4.05 29.32 -7.39
N LYS A 38 -5.34 29.06 -7.18
CA LYS A 38 -6.09 29.54 -6.01
C LYS A 38 -5.55 28.88 -4.74
N PHE A 39 -5.34 27.57 -4.78
CA PHE A 39 -4.79 26.81 -3.66
C PHE A 39 -3.38 27.31 -3.27
N PHE A 40 -2.52 27.53 -4.26
CA PHE A 40 -1.16 28.06 -4.06
C PHE A 40 -1.17 29.45 -3.38
N GLN A 41 -2.05 30.35 -3.84
CA GLN A 41 -2.22 31.69 -3.25
C GLN A 41 -2.74 31.64 -1.80
N MET A 42 -3.62 30.68 -1.48
CA MET A 42 -4.13 30.53 -0.12
C MET A 42 -3.08 29.99 0.86
N CYS A 43 -2.12 29.19 0.38
CA CYS A 43 -1.02 28.61 1.17
C CYS A 43 0.12 29.61 1.41
N ASP A 44 -0.17 30.76 2.01
CA ASP A 44 0.80 31.81 2.32
C ASP A 44 1.79 31.35 3.42
N PRO A 45 3.12 31.29 3.17
CA PRO A 45 4.12 30.89 4.16
C PRO A 45 4.24 31.84 5.35
N GLU A 46 3.78 33.09 5.22
CA GLU A 46 3.80 34.08 6.30
C GLU A 46 2.60 33.94 7.26
N LYS A 47 1.64 33.06 6.93
CA LYS A 47 0.53 32.71 7.84
C LYS A 47 0.95 31.60 8.80
N GLU A 48 0.13 31.43 9.84
CA GLU A 48 0.20 30.28 10.73
C GLU A 48 0.11 28.95 9.97
N ASN A 49 0.33 27.84 10.68
CA ASN A 49 0.43 26.53 10.06
C ASN A 49 -0.92 26.12 9.46
N LEU A 50 -1.01 26.11 8.12
CA LEU A 50 -2.23 25.77 7.39
C LEU A 50 -2.26 24.28 7.05
N SER A 51 -3.47 23.77 6.85
CA SER A 51 -3.74 22.42 6.35
C SER A 51 -4.74 22.45 5.19
N LEU A 52 -4.72 21.43 4.35
CA LEU A 52 -5.70 21.22 3.28
C LEU A 52 -6.79 20.23 3.75
N TYR A 53 -8.04 20.66 3.71
CA TYR A 53 -9.21 19.87 4.05
C TYR A 53 -10.03 19.52 2.81
N GLY A 54 -10.47 18.27 2.72
CA GLY A 54 -11.46 17.79 1.76
C GLY A 54 -12.81 17.52 2.42
N TYR A 55 -13.91 17.93 1.77
CA TYR A 55 -15.27 17.74 2.27
C TYR A 55 -16.06 16.72 1.44
N PRO A 56 -17.03 16.01 2.04
CA PRO A 56 -17.88 15.05 1.32
C PRO A 56 -18.71 15.70 0.20
N SER A 57 -18.92 17.01 0.26
CA SER A 57 -19.55 17.86 -0.76
C SER A 57 -18.66 18.14 -1.99
N GLU A 58 -17.51 17.48 -2.09
CA GLU A 58 -16.49 17.70 -3.11
C GLU A 58 -15.89 19.11 -3.15
N GLN A 59 -15.98 19.81 -2.02
CA GLN A 59 -15.32 21.08 -1.78
C GLN A 59 -13.99 20.85 -1.05
N TRP A 60 -13.12 21.84 -1.12
CA TRP A 60 -11.86 21.87 -0.40
C TRP A 60 -11.69 23.22 0.30
N GLU A 61 -10.86 23.23 1.34
CA GLU A 61 -10.54 24.44 2.10
C GLU A 61 -9.10 24.38 2.61
N VAL A 62 -8.46 25.56 2.68
CA VAL A 62 -7.21 25.74 3.40
C VAL A 62 -7.52 26.51 4.67
N ASN A 63 -7.32 25.89 5.82
CA ASN A 63 -7.66 26.48 7.12
C ASN A 63 -6.64 26.05 8.19
N LEU A 64 -6.73 26.69 9.36
CA LEU A 64 -6.01 26.29 10.56
C LEU A 64 -6.52 24.92 11.06
N PRO A 65 -5.68 24.18 11.82
CA PRO A 65 -6.11 22.95 12.48
C PRO A 65 -7.30 23.19 13.40
N ALA A 66 -8.09 22.14 13.66
CA ALA A 66 -9.25 22.27 14.54
C ALA A 66 -8.85 22.75 15.95
N GLU A 67 -9.64 23.68 16.49
CA GLU A 67 -9.44 24.22 17.84
C GLU A 67 -9.90 23.24 18.94
N GLU A 68 -10.79 22.31 18.60
CA GLU A 68 -11.36 21.34 19.55
C GLU A 68 -10.35 20.26 19.94
N VAL A 69 -10.33 19.90 21.24
CA VAL A 69 -9.40 18.91 21.80
C VAL A 69 -10.16 17.82 22.58
N PRO A 70 -10.20 16.55 22.13
CA PRO A 70 -9.66 16.06 20.85
C PRO A 70 -10.55 16.46 19.65
N PRO A 71 -9.98 16.60 18.44
CA PRO A 71 -10.77 16.87 17.24
C PRO A 71 -11.69 15.69 16.90
N GLU A 72 -12.81 15.97 16.23
CA GLU A 72 -13.76 14.92 15.86
C GLU A 72 -13.18 13.95 14.83
N LEU A 73 -12.42 14.44 13.85
CA LEU A 73 -11.79 13.65 12.80
C LEU A 73 -10.26 13.67 12.94
N PRO A 74 -9.55 12.68 12.37
CA PRO A 74 -8.11 12.78 12.19
C PRO A 74 -7.72 14.09 11.51
N GLU A 75 -6.66 14.75 11.98
CA GLU A 75 -6.17 16.00 11.39
C GLU A 75 -5.28 15.72 10.17
N PRO A 76 -5.40 16.52 9.09
CA PRO A 76 -4.47 16.50 7.97
C PRO A 76 -3.09 17.04 8.35
N ALA A 77 -2.14 16.94 7.43
CA ALA A 77 -0.79 17.45 7.64
C ALA A 77 -0.79 18.97 7.85
N LEU A 78 -0.16 19.38 8.95
CA LEU A 78 -0.07 20.76 9.40
C LEU A 78 1.16 21.47 8.82
N GLY A 79 1.00 22.72 8.40
CA GLY A 79 2.10 23.57 7.93
C GLY A 79 2.50 23.31 6.48
N ILE A 80 1.55 22.90 5.63
CA ILE A 80 1.80 22.66 4.21
C ILE A 80 2.29 23.92 3.48
N ASN A 81 1.96 25.11 4.00
CA ASN A 81 2.35 26.41 3.46
C ASN A 81 3.86 26.69 3.62
N PHE A 82 4.54 26.17 4.65
CA PHE A 82 5.95 26.50 4.89
C PHE A 82 6.91 25.94 3.84
N ALA A 83 6.62 24.75 3.33
CA ALA A 83 7.46 24.13 2.30
C ALA A 83 7.21 24.69 0.90
N ARG A 84 6.18 25.52 0.70
CA ARG A 84 5.72 25.96 -0.62
C ARG A 84 6.82 26.64 -1.44
N ASP A 85 7.51 27.60 -0.83
CA ASP A 85 8.54 28.42 -1.51
C ASP A 85 9.95 27.82 -1.40
N GLY A 86 10.11 26.74 -0.62
CA GLY A 86 11.37 26.06 -0.38
C GLY A 86 11.71 24.96 -1.41
N MET A 87 10.80 24.66 -2.34
CA MET A 87 10.97 23.61 -3.35
C MET A 87 10.23 23.93 -4.65
N ALA A 88 10.43 23.11 -5.69
CA ALA A 88 9.69 23.28 -6.93
C ALA A 88 8.19 23.02 -6.71
N GLU A 89 7.33 23.83 -7.33
CA GLU A 89 5.87 23.76 -7.14
C GLU A 89 5.31 22.35 -7.37
N LYS A 90 5.77 21.65 -8.42
CA LYS A 90 5.38 20.26 -8.69
C LYS A 90 5.73 19.28 -7.56
N ASP A 91 6.84 19.50 -6.87
CA ASP A 91 7.34 18.63 -5.81
C ASP A 91 6.56 18.94 -4.52
N TRP A 92 6.26 20.22 -4.28
CA TRP A 92 5.37 20.66 -3.20
C TRP A 92 3.96 20.09 -3.36
N LEU A 93 3.36 20.19 -4.56
CA LEU A 93 2.05 19.60 -4.85
C LEU A 93 2.05 18.08 -4.66
N SER A 94 3.13 17.41 -5.04
CA SER A 94 3.31 15.97 -4.84
C SER A 94 3.40 15.62 -3.34
N LEU A 95 4.11 16.43 -2.54
CA LEU A 95 4.18 16.27 -1.09
C LEU A 95 2.79 16.42 -0.45
N VAL A 96 2.06 17.49 -0.80
CA VAL A 96 0.69 17.71 -0.31
C VAL A 96 -0.24 16.57 -0.72
N ALA A 97 -0.11 16.05 -1.94
CA ALA A 97 -0.90 14.92 -2.42
C ALA A 97 -0.68 13.65 -1.57
N VAL A 98 0.57 13.29 -1.28
CA VAL A 98 0.89 12.10 -0.45
C VAL A 98 0.29 12.23 0.95
N HIS A 99 0.42 13.40 1.58
CA HIS A 99 -0.18 13.64 2.90
C HIS A 99 -1.72 13.61 2.85
N SER A 100 -2.30 14.10 1.75
CA SER A 100 -3.75 14.07 1.51
C SER A 100 -4.27 12.63 1.36
N ASP A 101 -3.55 11.79 0.61
CA ASP A 101 -3.88 10.36 0.45
C ASP A 101 -3.88 9.64 1.81
N ALA A 102 -2.84 9.86 2.63
CA ALA A 102 -2.75 9.27 3.97
C ALA A 102 -3.91 9.74 4.88
N TRP A 103 -4.24 11.03 4.86
CA TRP A 103 -5.33 11.59 5.63
C TRP A 103 -6.68 11.00 5.24
N LEU A 104 -6.97 10.86 3.94
CA LEU A 104 -8.23 10.29 3.46
C LEU A 104 -8.43 8.84 3.91
N VAL A 105 -7.37 8.02 3.88
CA VAL A 105 -7.42 6.65 4.41
C VAL A 105 -7.66 6.67 5.92
N SER A 106 -6.98 7.55 6.66
CA SER A 106 -7.20 7.71 8.11
C SER A 106 -8.65 8.05 8.44
N VAL A 107 -9.25 9.03 7.76
CA VAL A 107 -10.66 9.44 7.95
C VAL A 107 -11.63 8.30 7.61
N ALA A 108 -11.40 7.59 6.50
CA ALA A 108 -12.26 6.48 6.10
C ALA A 108 -12.26 5.34 7.13
N PHE A 109 -11.09 4.98 7.67
CA PHE A 109 -10.97 3.94 8.68
C PHE A 109 -11.39 4.40 10.08
N TYR A 110 -11.26 5.69 10.41
CA TYR A 110 -11.88 6.28 11.60
C TYR A 110 -13.40 6.07 11.58
N PHE A 111 -14.04 6.39 10.45
CA PHE A 111 -15.48 6.14 10.29
C PHE A 111 -15.82 4.65 10.33
N GLY A 112 -15.02 3.80 9.68
CA GLY A 112 -15.20 2.35 9.78
C GLY A 112 -15.21 1.85 11.22
N ALA A 113 -14.27 2.31 12.05
CA ALA A 113 -14.25 1.97 13.47
C ALA A 113 -15.47 2.53 14.22
N ARG A 114 -15.83 3.80 13.98
CA ARG A 114 -16.99 4.47 14.62
C ARG A 114 -18.33 3.81 14.27
N PHE A 115 -18.45 3.22 13.08
CA PHE A 115 -19.66 2.53 12.60
C PHE A 115 -19.64 1.01 12.81
N GLY A 116 -18.61 0.47 13.47
CA GLY A 116 -18.56 -0.93 13.86
C GLY A 116 -18.17 -1.90 12.74
N PHE A 117 -17.36 -1.48 11.77
CA PHE A 117 -16.91 -2.33 10.67
C PHE A 117 -16.09 -3.52 11.15
N ASP A 118 -16.51 -4.71 10.70
CA ASP A 118 -15.78 -5.94 10.97
C ASP A 118 -14.56 -6.12 10.02
N LYS A 119 -13.92 -7.29 10.09
CA LYS A 119 -12.77 -7.62 9.21
C LYS A 119 -13.14 -7.56 7.73
N ALA A 120 -14.32 -8.08 7.35
CA ALA A 120 -14.76 -8.13 5.97
C ALA A 120 -15.12 -6.74 5.44
N ASP A 121 -15.78 -5.91 6.25
CA ASP A 121 -16.11 -4.53 5.92
C ASP A 121 -14.85 -3.69 5.68
N ARG A 122 -13.85 -3.80 6.56
CA ARG A 122 -12.56 -3.10 6.40
C ARG A 122 -11.83 -3.54 5.14
N LYS A 123 -11.79 -4.85 4.84
CA LYS A 123 -11.20 -5.39 3.61
C LYS A 123 -11.93 -4.84 2.37
N ARG A 124 -13.26 -4.82 2.41
CA ARG A 124 -14.09 -4.32 1.31
C ARG A 124 -13.89 -2.82 1.08
N LEU A 125 -13.89 -2.01 2.13
CA LEU A 125 -13.61 -0.57 2.06
C LEU A 125 -12.23 -0.31 1.45
N PHE A 126 -11.21 -1.02 1.91
CA PHE A 126 -9.85 -0.90 1.38
C PHE A 126 -9.79 -1.19 -0.12
N ASN A 127 -10.41 -2.30 -0.55
CA ASN A 127 -10.44 -2.66 -1.97
C ASN A 127 -11.09 -1.57 -2.82
N MET A 128 -12.24 -1.03 -2.39
CA MET A 128 -12.93 0.06 -3.11
C MET A 128 -12.08 1.34 -3.18
N ILE A 129 -11.35 1.68 -2.11
CA ILE A 129 -10.40 2.80 -2.10
C ILE A 129 -9.27 2.55 -3.11
N ASN A 130 -8.71 1.35 -3.12
CA ASN A 130 -7.54 0.98 -3.91
C ASN A 130 -7.85 0.75 -5.41
N GLU A 131 -9.13 0.68 -5.80
CA GLU A 131 -9.56 0.70 -7.21
C GLU A 131 -9.38 2.07 -7.87
N LEU A 132 -9.20 3.13 -7.08
CA LEU A 132 -8.99 4.49 -7.57
C LEU A 132 -7.49 4.81 -7.57
N PRO A 133 -7.00 5.58 -8.57
CA PRO A 133 -5.65 6.12 -8.46
C PRO A 133 -5.56 7.04 -7.24
N THR A 134 -4.43 7.04 -6.57
CA THR A 134 -4.13 8.01 -5.50
C THR A 134 -4.15 9.45 -6.04
N ILE A 135 -4.33 10.42 -5.16
CA ILE A 135 -4.21 11.84 -5.52
C ILE A 135 -2.80 12.10 -6.05
N PHE A 136 -1.77 11.51 -5.42
CA PHE A 136 -0.41 11.58 -5.92
C PHE A 136 -0.27 11.08 -7.36
N GLU A 137 -0.84 9.93 -7.71
CA GLU A 137 -0.77 9.41 -9.08
C GLU A 137 -1.52 10.28 -10.10
N VAL A 138 -2.59 10.95 -9.67
CA VAL A 138 -3.34 11.92 -10.49
C VAL A 138 -2.50 13.17 -10.73
N VAL A 139 -1.93 13.77 -9.67
CA VAL A 139 -1.13 15.00 -9.71
C VAL A 139 0.17 14.80 -10.50
N THR A 140 0.83 13.66 -10.32
CA THR A 140 2.07 13.33 -11.05
C THR A 140 1.84 12.75 -12.45
N GLY A 141 0.58 12.48 -12.81
CA GLY A 141 0.19 11.95 -14.12
C GLY A 141 0.57 10.48 -14.36
N THR A 142 0.99 9.73 -13.34
CA THR A 142 1.32 8.31 -13.44
C THR A 142 0.08 7.42 -13.63
N ALA A 143 -1.09 7.87 -13.18
CA ALA A 143 -2.36 7.16 -13.37
C ALA A 143 -2.68 6.91 -14.86
N LYS A 144 -2.35 7.86 -15.75
CA LYS A 144 -2.57 7.73 -17.20
C LYS A 144 -1.65 6.69 -17.86
N LYS A 145 -0.48 6.43 -17.27
CA LYS A 145 0.49 5.44 -17.79
C LYS A 145 0.04 4.00 -17.49
N GLN A 146 -0.45 3.75 -16.28
CA GLN A 146 -0.91 2.41 -15.87
C GLN A 146 -2.12 1.90 -16.66
N VAL A 147 -3.07 2.79 -17.03
CA VAL A 147 -4.22 2.42 -17.88
C VAL A 147 -3.80 2.04 -19.29
N LYS A 148 -2.76 2.68 -19.83
CA LYS A 148 -2.23 2.40 -21.18
C LYS A 148 -1.47 1.06 -21.23
N GLU A 149 -0.78 0.69 -20.16
CA GLU A 149 -0.09 -0.60 -20.06
C GLU A 149 -1.06 -1.78 -19.91
N LYS A 150 -2.12 -1.63 -19.09
CA LYS A 150 -3.17 -2.66 -18.95
C LYS A 150 -4.04 -2.88 -20.19
N SER A 151 -4.09 -1.94 -21.12
CA SER A 151 -4.91 -2.02 -22.34
C SER A 151 -4.17 -2.53 -23.58
N SER A 152 -2.88 -2.86 -23.47
CA SER A 152 -2.03 -3.23 -24.62
C SER A 152 -1.92 -4.75 -24.89
N SER A 153 -2.69 -5.61 -24.21
CA SER A 153 -2.72 -7.06 -24.44
C SER A 153 -4.04 -7.51 -25.09
N ASN A 154 -4.14 -7.41 -26.42
CA ASN A 154 -5.06 -8.21 -27.24
C ASN A 154 -4.66 -8.14 -28.72
N HIS A 155 -3.91 -9.15 -29.19
CA HIS A 155 -3.69 -9.37 -30.62
C HIS A 155 -4.48 -10.61 -31.06
N GLY A 156 -5.48 -10.41 -31.91
CA GLY A 156 -6.38 -11.47 -32.37
C GLY A 156 -7.17 -11.04 -33.60
N SER A 157 -6.48 -10.63 -34.66
CA SER A 157 -7.07 -10.26 -35.94
C SER A 157 -7.24 -11.52 -36.82
N ASN A 158 -8.42 -12.14 -36.81
CA ASN A 158 -8.79 -13.13 -37.81
C ASN A 158 -9.72 -12.48 -38.85
N LYS A 159 -9.21 -12.29 -40.07
CA LYS A 159 -10.06 -12.03 -41.25
C LYS A 159 -9.55 -12.82 -42.45
N SER A 160 -10.44 -13.67 -42.92
CA SER A 160 -10.30 -14.71 -43.92
C SER A 160 -10.32 -14.18 -45.36
N LYS A 161 -9.52 -14.77 -46.27
CA LYS A 161 -9.89 -14.96 -47.68
C LYS A 161 -9.02 -15.96 -48.46
N SER A 162 -9.69 -17.03 -48.89
CA SER A 162 -9.61 -17.83 -50.13
C SER A 162 -8.28 -17.98 -50.89
N SER A 163 -7.86 -19.23 -51.09
CA SER A 163 -6.80 -19.67 -52.00
C SER A 163 -7.34 -20.19 -53.34
N SER A 164 -6.54 -20.05 -54.41
CA SER A 164 -6.69 -20.78 -55.67
C SER A 164 -5.43 -21.59 -55.99
N LYS A 165 -5.65 -22.89 -56.19
CA LYS A 165 -4.77 -24.05 -56.53
C LYS A 165 -3.74 -23.88 -57.66
N ALA A 166 -2.59 -24.57 -57.50
CA ALA A 166 -2.03 -25.61 -58.41
C ALA A 166 -0.73 -26.22 -57.80
N ARG A 167 -0.75 -27.48 -57.30
CA ARG A 167 -0.13 -28.73 -57.87
C ARG A 167 1.36 -28.58 -58.27
N GLY A 168 2.34 -29.38 -57.80
CA GLY A 168 2.37 -30.60 -56.99
C GLY A 168 3.81 -31.15 -56.83
N LEU A 169 3.92 -32.39 -56.33
CA LEU A 169 5.08 -33.32 -56.23
C LEU A 169 5.88 -33.39 -54.90
N GLU A 170 5.31 -34.18 -53.99
CA GLU A 170 5.89 -35.31 -53.21
C GLU A 170 7.38 -35.34 -52.79
N SER A 171 7.63 -35.32 -51.47
CA SER A 171 8.37 -36.41 -50.80
C SER A 171 8.07 -36.49 -49.28
N GLN A 172 7.63 -37.68 -48.86
CA GLN A 172 7.73 -38.31 -47.53
C GLN A 172 7.18 -37.57 -46.30
N GLY A 173 6.00 -38.03 -45.85
CA GLY A 173 5.49 -37.83 -44.50
C GLY A 173 5.60 -39.09 -43.64
N ARG A 174 5.57 -38.90 -42.32
CA ARG A 174 4.49 -39.38 -41.42
C ARG A 174 4.86 -39.07 -39.97
N HIS A 175 4.11 -38.12 -39.41
CA HIS A 175 3.86 -37.91 -37.99
C HIS A 175 2.44 -38.45 -37.71
N LEU A 176 2.26 -39.19 -36.61
CA LEU A 176 1.01 -39.65 -35.95
C LEU A 176 1.52 -40.50 -34.76
N GLU A 177 1.18 -40.35 -33.48
CA GLU A 177 0.24 -39.54 -32.68
C GLU A 177 0.91 -39.39 -31.29
N VAL A 178 0.44 -38.58 -30.34
CA VAL A 178 -0.43 -39.05 -29.25
C VAL A 178 -0.94 -37.84 -28.43
N LEU A 179 -2.27 -37.68 -28.47
CA LEU A 179 -3.22 -37.37 -27.38
C LEU A 179 -3.02 -36.14 -26.46
N GLN A 180 -3.94 -35.17 -26.59
CA GLN A 180 -4.68 -34.60 -25.44
C GLN A 180 -5.88 -35.55 -25.12
N PRO A 181 -6.69 -35.41 -24.03
CA PRO A 181 -6.69 -34.44 -22.91
C PRO A 181 -6.93 -35.10 -21.52
N LYS A 182 -6.84 -34.33 -20.43
CA LYS A 182 -7.92 -34.24 -19.41
C LYS A 182 -7.64 -33.21 -18.33
N ASP A 183 -8.61 -32.31 -18.17
CA ASP A 183 -8.92 -31.56 -16.95
C ASP A 183 -9.23 -32.54 -15.82
N GLU A 184 -8.52 -32.42 -14.70
CA GLU A 184 -8.99 -32.78 -13.36
C GLU A 184 -8.49 -31.71 -12.38
N ASP A 185 -9.46 -30.94 -11.88
CA ASP A 185 -9.46 -30.14 -10.67
C ASP A 185 -9.12 -31.02 -9.45
N GLU A 186 -8.23 -30.54 -8.55
CA GLU A 186 -8.27 -30.72 -7.09
C GLU A 186 -6.90 -30.40 -6.44
N GLY A 187 -6.90 -29.40 -5.54
CA GLY A 187 -5.96 -29.32 -4.41
C GLY A 187 -4.70 -28.48 -4.57
N LEU A 188 -4.82 -27.16 -4.74
CA LEU A 188 -3.74 -26.25 -4.34
C LEU A 188 -3.89 -25.95 -2.84
N ASP A 189 -3.16 -26.70 -2.02
CA ASP A 189 -2.77 -26.27 -0.69
C ASP A 189 -1.95 -24.98 -0.83
N GLU A 190 -2.64 -23.83 -0.85
CA GLU A 190 -2.00 -22.54 -0.62
C GLU A 190 -1.76 -22.45 0.89
N GLU A 191 -0.62 -23.01 1.30
CA GLU A 191 -0.04 -22.81 2.62
C GLU A 191 -0.08 -21.32 2.95
N GLU A 192 -0.67 -21.04 4.11
CA GLU A 192 -0.66 -19.78 4.81
C GLU A 192 0.74 -19.15 4.68
N GLU A 193 0.90 -18.08 3.90
CA GLU A 193 2.03 -17.18 4.08
C GLU A 193 1.79 -16.42 5.38
N ASP A 194 2.03 -17.15 6.47
CA ASP A 194 2.27 -16.65 7.80
C ASP A 194 3.08 -15.37 7.70
N GLU A 195 2.61 -14.34 8.40
CA GLU A 195 3.48 -13.33 8.96
C GLU A 195 4.62 -14.09 9.67
N ARG A 196 5.73 -14.32 8.96
CA ARG A 196 6.93 -14.94 9.51
C ARG A 196 7.49 -13.95 10.51
N GLU A 197 6.93 -14.02 11.71
CA GLU A 197 7.48 -13.44 12.92
C GLU A 197 8.96 -13.80 12.93
N GLU A 198 9.84 -12.79 12.90
CA GLU A 198 11.28 -13.01 12.78
C GLU A 198 11.76 -13.84 13.98
N THR A 199 11.89 -15.15 13.80
CA THR A 199 12.27 -16.07 14.88
C THR A 199 13.78 -16.14 15.01
N CYS A 200 14.26 -16.21 16.25
CA CYS A 200 15.68 -16.38 16.52
C CYS A 200 16.17 -17.76 16.04
N GLY A 201 17.14 -17.80 15.13
CA GLY A 201 17.69 -19.04 14.54
C GLY A 201 18.41 -19.98 15.52
N ALA A 202 18.52 -19.62 16.80
CA ALA A 202 19.10 -20.48 17.84
C ALA A 202 18.08 -21.03 18.84
N CYS A 203 17.00 -20.29 19.14
CA CYS A 203 16.00 -20.71 20.14
C CYS A 203 14.58 -20.86 19.57
N GLY A 204 14.34 -20.46 18.32
CA GLY A 204 13.04 -20.58 17.66
C GLY A 204 11.94 -19.66 18.21
N GLY A 205 12.25 -18.75 19.14
CA GLY A 205 11.29 -17.81 19.71
C GLY A 205 11.20 -16.51 18.89
N GLY A 206 9.97 -15.98 18.75
CA GLY A 206 9.65 -14.64 18.23
C GLY A 206 9.80 -13.53 19.28
N GLY A 207 9.61 -12.26 18.85
CA GLY A 207 9.96 -11.05 19.60
C GLY A 207 9.38 -10.96 21.03
N PRO A 208 10.07 -10.28 21.96
CA PRO A 208 9.79 -10.42 23.39
C PRO A 208 8.55 -9.64 23.85
N SER A 209 7.74 -10.30 24.69
CA SER A 209 6.80 -9.69 25.64
C SER A 209 7.50 -8.88 26.76
N SER A 210 8.66 -8.29 26.49
CA SER A 210 9.42 -7.42 27.38
C SER A 210 10.46 -6.64 26.57
N LEU A 211 10.29 -5.33 26.54
CA LEU A 211 11.18 -4.27 26.02
C LEU A 211 12.66 -4.68 25.82
N ASP A 212 13.15 -4.49 24.57
CA ASP A 212 14.57 -4.35 24.18
C ASP A 212 15.55 -5.52 24.43
N GLU A 213 15.25 -6.75 23.97
CA GLU A 213 16.33 -7.74 23.79
C GLU A 213 17.10 -7.49 22.48
N PRO A 214 18.43 -7.31 22.49
CA PRO A 214 19.19 -6.97 21.30
C PRO A 214 19.45 -8.17 20.40
N TRP A 215 19.38 -7.95 19.09
CA TRP A 215 19.57 -8.95 18.05
C TRP A 215 20.88 -8.74 17.27
N ILE A 216 21.33 -9.80 16.59
CA ILE A 216 22.46 -9.76 15.66
C ILE A 216 22.18 -10.64 14.44
N PHE A 217 22.52 -10.12 13.25
CA PHE A 217 22.36 -10.80 11.97
C PHE A 217 23.65 -11.51 11.56
N CYS A 218 23.56 -12.75 11.08
CA CYS A 218 24.70 -13.52 10.58
C CYS A 218 24.88 -13.32 9.07
N ASP A 219 26.04 -12.83 8.64
CA ASP A 219 26.35 -12.55 7.22
C ASP A 219 26.52 -13.81 6.34
N PHE A 220 26.49 -15.00 6.93
CA PHE A 220 26.77 -16.27 6.23
C PHE A 220 25.55 -17.17 6.04
N CYS A 221 24.54 -17.04 6.88
CA CYS A 221 23.29 -17.80 6.76
C CYS A 221 22.06 -16.90 6.73
N GLU A 222 22.27 -15.58 6.75
CA GLU A 222 21.24 -14.56 6.64
C GLU A 222 20.10 -14.74 7.66
N THR A 223 20.47 -15.18 8.88
CA THR A 223 19.51 -15.45 9.96
C THR A 223 19.75 -14.52 11.14
N TRP A 224 18.66 -14.09 11.77
CA TRP A 224 18.64 -13.28 12.97
C TRP A 224 18.75 -14.13 14.25
N PHE A 225 19.49 -13.62 15.22
CA PHE A 225 19.68 -14.27 16.52
C PHE A 225 19.59 -13.27 17.65
N HIS A 226 18.98 -13.66 18.78
CA HIS A 226 19.18 -12.93 20.03
C HIS A 226 20.66 -12.95 20.38
N MET A 227 21.22 -11.79 20.76
CA MET A 227 22.62 -11.69 21.17
C MET A 227 22.97 -12.70 22.30
N LYS A 228 22.06 -12.89 23.26
CA LYS A 228 22.21 -13.87 24.34
C LYS A 228 22.34 -15.31 23.82
N CYS A 229 21.56 -15.69 22.81
CA CYS A 229 21.52 -17.05 22.29
C CYS A 229 22.83 -17.44 21.58
N VAL A 230 23.59 -16.46 21.10
CA VAL A 230 24.86 -16.67 20.40
C VAL A 230 26.07 -16.14 21.17
N LYS A 231 25.90 -15.85 22.47
CA LYS A 231 26.95 -15.34 23.38
C LYS A 231 27.65 -14.08 22.83
N MET A 232 26.88 -13.19 22.22
CA MET A 232 27.34 -11.90 21.73
C MET A 232 26.97 -10.79 22.71
N THR A 233 27.77 -9.73 22.75
CA THR A 233 27.47 -8.50 23.51
C THR A 233 27.43 -7.30 22.57
N PRO A 234 26.63 -6.26 22.86
CA PRO A 234 26.57 -5.07 22.02
C PRO A 234 27.93 -4.38 21.82
N ALA A 235 28.75 -4.33 22.86
CA ALA A 235 30.10 -3.76 22.79
C ALA A 235 31.01 -4.52 21.81
N ARG A 236 30.91 -5.86 21.79
CA ARG A 236 31.68 -6.70 20.88
C ARG A 236 31.13 -6.62 19.45
N ALA A 237 29.81 -6.59 19.27
CA ALA A 237 29.18 -6.50 17.95
C ALA A 237 29.57 -5.22 17.20
N LYS A 238 29.70 -4.08 17.89
CA LYS A 238 30.16 -2.81 17.30
C LYS A 238 31.55 -2.88 16.65
N GLN A 239 32.37 -3.86 17.04
CA GLN A 239 33.74 -4.03 16.55
C GLN A 239 33.85 -5.11 15.47
N ILE A 240 32.76 -5.79 15.14
CA ILE A 240 32.73 -6.88 14.15
C ILE A 240 32.23 -6.31 12.83
N LYS A 241 33.06 -6.40 11.77
CA LYS A 241 32.67 -6.00 10.41
C LYS A 241 31.74 -7.01 9.74
N GLN A 242 31.97 -8.30 9.98
CA GLN A 242 31.15 -9.41 9.50
C GLN A 242 31.01 -10.44 10.61
N TYR A 243 29.78 -10.69 11.05
CA TYR A 243 29.46 -11.62 12.09
C TYR A 243 29.11 -13.01 11.53
N LYS A 244 29.82 -14.02 12.05
CA LYS A 244 29.57 -15.43 11.75
C LYS A 244 28.97 -16.12 12.98
N CYS A 245 27.75 -16.64 12.85
CA CYS A 245 27.09 -17.33 13.97
C CYS A 245 27.83 -18.63 14.35
N PRO A 246 27.58 -19.18 15.56
CA PRO A 246 28.20 -20.44 15.99
C PRO A 246 27.90 -21.61 15.04
N SER A 247 26.68 -21.67 14.49
CA SER A 247 26.27 -22.72 13.54
C SER A 247 27.10 -22.67 12.26
N CYS A 248 27.34 -21.48 11.70
CA CYS A 248 28.21 -21.30 10.54
C CYS A 248 29.68 -21.53 10.87
N SER A 249 30.10 -21.22 12.09
CA SER A 249 31.50 -21.40 12.53
C SER A 249 31.86 -22.87 12.74
N ASN A 250 30.91 -23.69 13.19
CA ASN A 250 31.10 -25.13 13.41
C ASN A 250 30.96 -25.98 12.14
N LYS A 251 30.42 -25.42 11.05
CA LYS A 251 30.50 -26.05 9.72
C LYS A 251 31.94 -25.93 9.20
N ARG A 252 32.84 -26.82 9.68
CA ARG A 252 34.13 -27.06 9.03
C ARG A 252 33.88 -27.63 7.64
N ALA A 253 34.68 -27.17 6.67
CA ALA A 253 34.71 -27.67 5.31
C ALA A 253 34.76 -29.21 5.30
N ARG A 254 33.88 -29.84 4.50
CA ARG A 254 34.14 -31.21 4.02
C ARG A 254 35.46 -31.15 3.27
N PRO A 255 36.48 -31.96 3.62
CA PRO A 255 37.60 -32.19 2.73
C PRO A 255 37.06 -32.85 1.45
N ASP A 256 37.59 -32.42 0.30
CA ASP A 256 37.34 -33.01 -1.02
C ASP A 256 37.55 -34.54 -1.06
#